data_AF-F0J8G6-F1
#
_entry.id   AF-F0J8G6-F1
#
_cell.length_a   1.000
_cell.length_b   1.000
_cell.length_c   1.000
_cell.angle_alpha   90.00
_cell.angle_beta   90.00
_cell.angle_gamma   90.00
#
_symmetry.space_group_name_H-M   'P 1'
#
loop_
_entity.id
_entity.type
_entity.pdbx_description
1 polymer ?
#
loop_
_entity_poly.entity_id
_entity_poly.type
_entity_poly.pdbx_seq_one_letter_code
_entity_poly.pdbx_strand_id
1 'polypeptide(L)'
;MWGSISTRLPSRATAAGFRLCQTTATKPECGARQPRQYGQPTAATHPHLIQDGELTPGLKRQEFAERRQKLIDSILQLCAVSGSPGARTTKNHAVVVLSATKTYMSDKIPYPFRQNSDFLYLTGFQETDSALVIHTGTDQHQPKSVMF
;
A
#
# COMPACT_ATOMS: atom_id res chain seq x y z
N MET A 1 17.01 -84.90 -30.85
CA MET A 1 17.48 -85.44 -29.55
C MET A 1 18.06 -84.29 -28.74
N TRP A 2 17.42 -83.99 -27.60
CA TRP A 2 17.91 -83.38 -26.36
C TRP A 2 19.15 -82.46 -26.38
N GLY A 3 18.95 -81.24 -25.88
CA GLY A 3 20.04 -80.33 -25.51
C GLY A 3 19.54 -79.18 -24.64
N SER A 4 19.33 -79.47 -23.37
CA SER A 4 18.96 -78.52 -22.30
C SER A 4 20.16 -77.63 -21.95
N ILE A 5 19.96 -76.31 -21.82
CA ILE A 5 20.85 -75.45 -21.02
C ILE A 5 20.01 -74.47 -20.22
N SER A 6 19.96 -74.73 -18.92
CA SER A 6 19.63 -73.79 -17.85
C SER A 6 20.93 -73.29 -17.23
N THR A 7 21.08 -71.98 -17.01
CA THR A 7 21.34 -71.37 -15.69
C THR A 7 21.66 -69.87 -15.81
N ARG A 8 21.45 -69.16 -14.70
CA ARG A 8 21.27 -67.71 -14.55
C ARG A 8 22.57 -66.94 -14.25
N LEU A 9 22.56 -65.66 -14.68
CA LEU A 9 23.02 -64.40 -14.02
C LEU A 9 24.50 -64.26 -13.58
N PRO A 10 25.13 -63.09 -13.80
CA PRO A 10 24.99 -61.92 -12.90
C PRO A 10 25.09 -60.58 -13.68
N SER A 11 25.13 -59.35 -13.17
CA SER A 11 24.92 -58.65 -11.90
C SER A 11 24.64 -57.19 -12.29
N ARG A 12 23.88 -56.48 -11.45
CA ARG A 12 23.60 -55.04 -11.53
C ARG A 12 24.85 -54.18 -11.72
N ALA A 13 24.71 -53.13 -12.53
CA ALA A 13 25.35 -51.85 -12.27
C ALA A 13 24.34 -50.73 -12.53
N THR A 14 23.97 -50.06 -11.44
CA THR A 14 23.16 -48.84 -11.38
C THR A 14 24.00 -47.66 -11.88
N ALA A 15 23.59 -47.04 -12.98
CA ALA A 15 24.05 -45.70 -13.34
C ALA A 15 22.87 -44.73 -13.18
N ALA A 16 22.95 -43.91 -12.13
CA ALA A 16 22.01 -42.85 -11.84
C ALA A 16 22.05 -41.79 -12.94
N GLY A 17 21.09 -41.84 -13.86
CA GLY A 17 20.81 -40.74 -14.77
C GLY A 17 20.13 -39.62 -13.99
N PHE A 18 20.90 -38.64 -13.52
CA PHE A 18 20.36 -37.34 -13.13
C PHE A 18 19.78 -36.68 -14.39
N ARG A 19 18.51 -36.96 -14.69
CA ARG A 19 17.71 -36.10 -15.57
C ARG A 19 17.48 -34.81 -14.80
N LEU A 20 18.32 -33.83 -15.07
CA LEU A 20 18.10 -32.45 -14.64
C LEU A 20 16.90 -31.92 -15.44
N CYS A 21 15.68 -32.19 -14.96
CA CYS A 21 14.48 -31.47 -15.37
C CYS A 21 14.63 -30.04 -14.87
N GLN A 22 15.22 -29.17 -15.68
CA GLN A 22 15.13 -27.73 -15.46
C GLN A 22 13.70 -27.32 -15.83
N THR A 23 12.79 -27.38 -14.86
CA THR A 23 11.57 -26.60 -14.92
C THR A 23 11.97 -25.16 -14.68
N THR A 24 12.18 -24.40 -15.74
CA THR A 24 12.16 -22.95 -15.66
C THR A 24 10.72 -22.57 -15.29
N ALA A 25 10.49 -22.43 -13.98
CA ALA A 25 9.28 -21.80 -13.47
C ALA A 25 9.34 -20.34 -13.92
N THR A 26 8.83 -20.07 -15.12
CA THR A 26 8.47 -18.72 -15.53
C THR A 26 7.48 -18.23 -14.48
N LYS A 27 7.94 -17.28 -13.65
CA LYS A 27 7.08 -16.48 -12.80
C LYS A 27 5.87 -16.10 -13.65
N PRO A 28 4.63 -16.40 -13.23
CA PRO A 28 3.49 -15.92 -13.99
C PRO A 28 3.68 -14.42 -14.11
N GLU A 29 3.79 -13.94 -15.34
CA GLU A 29 3.63 -12.52 -15.61
C GLU A 29 2.36 -12.13 -14.88
N CYS A 30 2.51 -11.16 -13.98
CA CYS A 30 1.45 -10.68 -13.12
C CYS A 30 0.33 -10.22 -14.07
N GLY A 31 -0.65 -11.10 -14.28
CA GLY A 31 -1.68 -10.91 -15.29
C GLY A 31 -2.26 -9.52 -15.10
N ALA A 32 -2.36 -8.77 -16.20
CA ALA A 32 -2.82 -7.39 -16.22
C ALA A 32 -4.04 -7.26 -15.30
N ARG A 33 -3.83 -6.68 -14.11
CA ARG A 33 -4.92 -6.43 -13.17
C ARG A 33 -5.92 -5.58 -13.94
N GLN A 34 -7.17 -6.06 -14.02
CA GLN A 34 -8.30 -5.29 -14.55
C GLN A 34 -8.17 -3.84 -14.05
N PRO A 35 -8.26 -2.83 -14.92
CA PRO A 35 -8.11 -1.45 -14.52
C PRO A 35 -9.13 -1.15 -13.42
N ARG A 36 -8.62 -0.92 -12.21
CA ARG A 36 -9.45 -0.57 -11.08
C ARG A 36 -10.11 0.77 -11.42
N GLN A 37 -11.43 0.77 -11.46
CA GLN A 37 -12.19 2.01 -11.62
C GLN A 37 -12.12 2.75 -10.28
N TYR A 38 -11.55 3.94 -10.30
CA TYR A 38 -11.52 4.85 -9.16
C TYR A 38 -12.57 5.94 -9.38
N GLY A 39 -13.09 6.53 -8.30
CA GLY A 39 -14.03 7.65 -8.38
C GLY A 39 -13.39 8.98 -8.82
N GLN A 40 -12.08 8.97 -9.10
CA GLN A 40 -11.27 10.15 -9.37
C GLN A 40 -10.35 9.95 -10.58
N PRO A 41 -9.97 11.06 -11.27
CA PRO A 41 -8.94 11.02 -12.29
C PRO A 41 -7.64 10.44 -11.73
N THR A 42 -7.08 9.47 -12.44
CA THR A 42 -5.75 8.90 -12.20
C THR A 42 -4.93 9.03 -13.47
N ALA A 43 -3.60 9.05 -13.38
CA ALA A 43 -2.69 9.12 -14.54
C ALA A 43 -3.05 8.13 -15.67
N ALA A 44 -3.45 6.91 -15.34
CA ALA A 44 -3.88 5.91 -16.32
C ALA A 44 -5.18 6.26 -17.07
N THR A 45 -6.09 6.98 -16.42
CA THR A 45 -7.40 7.35 -16.98
C THR A 45 -7.39 8.73 -17.65
N HIS A 46 -6.60 9.67 -17.10
CA HIS A 46 -6.57 11.07 -17.50
C HIS A 46 -5.11 11.57 -17.54
N PRO A 47 -4.27 11.06 -18.45
CA PRO A 47 -2.85 11.41 -18.52
C PRO A 47 -2.60 12.89 -18.89
N HIS A 48 -3.57 13.54 -19.52
CA HIS A 48 -3.51 14.97 -19.85
C HIS A 48 -3.71 15.89 -18.62
N LEU A 49 -4.28 15.35 -17.54
CA LEU A 49 -4.57 16.10 -16.32
C LEU A 49 -3.59 15.75 -15.18
N ILE A 50 -3.21 14.47 -15.08
CA ILE A 50 -2.35 13.96 -14.01
C ILE A 50 -1.23 13.12 -14.62
N GLN A 51 0.01 13.48 -14.31
CA GLN A 51 1.17 12.74 -14.80
C GLN A 51 1.45 11.49 -13.97
N ASP A 52 2.24 10.57 -14.50
CA ASP A 52 2.67 9.38 -13.78
C ASP A 52 3.44 9.76 -12.50
N GLY A 53 2.98 9.21 -11.37
CA GLY A 53 3.57 9.48 -10.06
C GLY A 53 2.89 10.61 -9.28
N GLU A 54 2.09 11.45 -9.94
CA GLU A 54 1.25 12.47 -9.30
C GLU A 54 -0.05 11.86 -8.75
N LEU A 55 -0.56 12.45 -7.66
CA LEU A 55 -1.86 12.10 -7.08
C LEU A 55 -2.90 13.18 -7.37
N THR A 56 -2.47 14.43 -7.44
CA THR A 56 -3.28 15.61 -7.76
C THR A 56 -2.48 16.41 -8.78
N PRO A 57 -3.12 17.17 -9.69
CA PRO A 57 -2.38 17.93 -10.70
C PRO A 57 -1.25 18.76 -10.08
N GLY A 58 0.00 18.46 -10.47
CA GLY A 58 1.19 19.14 -9.97
C GLY A 58 1.69 18.75 -8.57
N LEU A 59 1.04 17.79 -7.89
CA LEU A 59 1.47 17.28 -6.58
C LEU A 59 1.82 15.79 -6.63
N LYS A 60 3.07 15.49 -6.28
CA LYS A 60 3.61 14.12 -6.28
C LYS A 60 3.18 13.35 -5.03
N ARG A 61 3.07 12.03 -5.17
CA ARG A 61 2.81 11.12 -4.02
C ARG A 61 3.80 11.26 -2.86
N GLN A 62 5.06 11.58 -3.16
CA GLN A 62 6.13 11.76 -2.17
C GLN A 62 5.88 12.99 -1.29
N GLU A 63 5.37 14.08 -1.87
CA GLU A 63 5.11 15.31 -1.14
C GLU A 63 4.07 15.10 -0.04
N PHE A 64 3.01 14.33 -0.31
CA PHE A 64 2.04 13.98 0.71
C PHE A 64 2.64 13.11 1.84
N ALA A 65 3.59 12.23 1.51
CA ALA A 65 4.30 11.46 2.53
C ALA A 65 5.17 12.36 3.41
N GLU A 66 5.88 13.32 2.82
CA GLU A 66 6.68 14.31 3.55
C GLU A 66 5.81 15.20 4.45
N ARG A 67 4.63 15.64 3.98
CA ARG A 67 3.68 16.42 4.79
C ARG A 67 3.24 15.65 6.03
N ARG A 68 2.91 14.35 5.88
CA ARG A 68 2.55 13.48 7.01
C ARG A 68 3.71 13.28 7.98
N GLN A 69 4.95 13.16 7.48
CA GLN A 69 6.14 13.07 8.32
C GLN A 69 6.34 14.36 9.12
N LYS A 70 6.34 15.52 8.46
CA LYS A 70 6.49 16.83 9.12
C LYS A 70 5.43 17.08 10.20
N LEU A 71 4.19 16.65 9.97
CA LEU A 71 3.12 16.73 10.96
C LEU A 71 3.48 15.93 12.22
N ILE A 72 3.90 14.67 12.05
CA ILE A 72 4.29 13.80 13.16
C ILE A 72 5.51 14.34 13.90
N ASP A 73 6.54 14.81 13.17
CA ASP A 73 7.74 15.37 13.78
C ASP A 73 7.40 16.59 14.65
N SER A 74 6.49 17.44 14.17
CA SER A 74 6.00 18.60 14.91
C SER A 74 5.26 18.18 16.19
N ILE A 75 4.42 17.14 16.11
CA ILE A 75 3.71 16.59 17.28
C ILE A 75 4.69 16.05 18.31
N LEU A 76 5.69 15.27 17.88
CA LEU A 76 6.72 14.72 18.78
C LEU A 76 7.53 15.81 19.48
N GLN A 77 7.91 16.86 18.75
CA GLN A 77 8.60 18.02 19.32
C GLN A 77 7.74 18.73 20.36
N LEU A 78 6.46 18.97 20.07
CA LEU A 78 5.53 19.61 21.00
C LEU A 78 5.29 18.75 22.25
N CYS A 79 5.17 17.44 22.10
CA CYS A 79 5.04 16.51 23.24
C CYS A 79 6.29 16.47 24.12
N ALA A 80 7.48 16.61 23.53
CA ALA A 80 8.74 16.68 24.29
C ALA A 80 8.84 17.97 25.13
N VAL A 81 8.34 19.09 24.61
CA VAL A 81 8.34 20.39 25.32
C VAL A 81 7.18 20.50 26.31
N SER A 82 6.08 19.77 26.08
CA SER A 82 4.91 19.82 26.96
C SER A 82 5.25 19.37 28.39
N GLY A 83 4.91 20.21 29.38
CA GLY A 83 5.19 19.97 30.80
C GLY A 83 4.39 18.81 31.42
N SER A 84 3.47 18.19 30.68
CA SER A 84 2.69 17.06 31.16
C SER A 84 3.56 15.82 31.31
N PRO A 85 3.65 15.20 32.51
CA PRO A 85 4.44 13.99 32.73
C PRO A 85 4.05 12.84 31.80
N GLY A 86 2.76 12.73 31.47
CA GLY A 86 2.27 11.71 30.54
C GLY A 86 2.71 11.96 29.09
N ALA A 87 2.72 13.22 28.64
CA ALA A 87 3.05 13.57 27.26
C ALA A 87 4.51 13.26 26.89
N ARG A 88 5.45 13.44 27.82
CA ARG A 88 6.89 13.20 27.57
C ARG A 88 7.28 11.73 27.47
N THR A 89 6.52 10.85 28.11
CA THR A 89 6.81 9.41 28.16
C THR A 89 6.10 8.64 27.06
N THR A 90 5.02 9.19 26.51
CA THR A 90 4.27 8.51 25.45
C THR A 90 5.03 8.59 24.14
N LYS A 91 5.44 7.44 23.60
CA LYS A 91 6.14 7.33 22.30
C LYS A 91 5.19 6.96 21.15
N ASN A 92 3.99 6.50 21.49
CA ASN A 92 2.97 6.08 20.55
C ASN A 92 1.94 7.20 20.41
N HIS A 93 1.83 7.75 19.20
CA HIS A 93 0.85 8.75 18.87
C HIS A 93 0.01 8.26 17.70
N ALA A 94 -1.28 8.58 17.73
CA ALA A 94 -2.19 8.34 16.64
C ALA A 94 -2.90 9.64 16.28
N VAL A 95 -2.90 9.97 15.00
CA VAL A 95 -3.60 11.13 14.44
C VAL A 95 -4.70 10.59 13.54
N VAL A 96 -5.93 11.01 13.79
CA VAL A 96 -7.10 10.65 13.00
C VAL A 96 -7.63 11.92 12.34
N VAL A 97 -7.64 11.95 11.02
CA VAL A 97 -8.17 13.06 10.22
C VAL A 97 -9.32 12.53 9.38
N LEU A 98 -10.50 13.12 9.57
CA LEU A 98 -11.72 12.70 8.89
C LEU A 98 -11.94 13.51 7.61
N SER A 99 -12.53 12.87 6.60
CA SER A 99 -13.03 13.56 5.42
C SER A 99 -14.23 14.45 5.76
N ALA A 100 -14.57 15.36 4.86
CA ALA A 100 -15.84 16.06 4.89
C ALA A 100 -16.99 15.11 4.55
N THR A 101 -18.16 15.43 5.08
CA THR A 101 -19.42 14.75 4.77
C THR A 101 -20.20 15.53 3.70
N LYS A 102 -21.13 14.85 3.02
CA LYS A 102 -22.01 15.52 2.06
C LYS A 102 -23.01 16.41 2.80
N THR A 103 -23.03 17.69 2.45
CA THR A 103 -24.00 18.65 2.98
C THR A 103 -25.15 18.82 2.00
N TYR A 104 -26.36 18.99 2.53
CA TYR A 104 -27.59 19.09 1.75
C TYR A 104 -28.23 20.46 1.97
N MET A 105 -28.69 21.07 0.86
CA MET A 105 -29.49 22.29 0.90
C MET A 105 -30.94 21.98 1.29
N SER A 106 -31.44 20.84 0.83
CA SER A 106 -32.75 20.27 1.15
C SER A 106 -32.66 18.75 0.97
N ASP A 107 -33.64 17.97 1.45
CA ASP A 107 -33.60 16.49 1.55
C ASP A 107 -33.08 15.77 0.29
N LYS A 108 -33.32 16.31 -0.90
CA LYS A 108 -32.91 15.70 -2.19
C LYS A 108 -31.88 16.50 -2.99
N ILE A 109 -31.39 17.62 -2.46
CA ILE A 109 -30.49 18.54 -3.19
C ILE A 109 -29.18 18.70 -2.41
N PRO A 110 -28.10 17.99 -2.81
CA PRO A 110 -26.79 18.14 -2.19
C PRO A 110 -26.11 19.43 -2.65
N TYR A 111 -25.31 20.04 -1.76
CA TYR A 111 -24.34 21.05 -2.18
C TYR A 111 -23.18 20.40 -2.94
N PRO A 112 -22.44 21.18 -3.77
CA PRO A 112 -21.19 20.74 -4.34
C PRO A 112 -20.23 20.30 -3.23
N PHE A 113 -19.66 19.10 -3.36
CA PHE A 113 -18.78 18.55 -2.34
C PHE A 113 -17.50 19.39 -2.20
N ARG A 114 -17.18 19.75 -0.96
CA ARG A 114 -15.94 20.40 -0.58
C ARG A 114 -15.27 19.57 0.50
N GLN A 115 -14.06 19.09 0.20
CA GLN A 115 -13.29 18.29 1.13
C GLN A 115 -12.79 19.14 2.31
N ASN A 116 -12.57 18.49 3.45
CA ASN A 116 -11.85 19.11 4.57
C ASN A 116 -10.42 19.48 4.12
N SER A 117 -10.04 20.75 4.31
CA SER A 117 -8.73 21.28 3.91
C SER A 117 -7.57 20.47 4.49
N ASP A 118 -7.65 20.07 5.75
CA ASP A 118 -6.57 19.32 6.41
C ASP A 118 -6.45 17.92 5.83
N PHE A 119 -7.58 17.25 5.63
CA PHE A 119 -7.62 15.93 5.01
C PHE A 119 -7.09 15.97 3.57
N LEU A 120 -7.54 16.94 2.77
CA LEU A 120 -7.11 17.14 1.40
C LEU A 120 -5.61 17.46 1.34
N TYR A 121 -5.10 18.28 2.26
CA TYR A 121 -3.69 18.65 2.32
C TYR A 121 -2.76 17.46 2.60
N LEU A 122 -3.20 16.53 3.46
CA LEU A 122 -2.41 15.37 3.88
C LEU A 122 -2.51 14.16 2.93
N THR A 123 -3.59 14.06 2.16
CA THR A 123 -3.88 12.88 1.33
C THR A 123 -4.04 13.16 -0.17
N GLY A 124 -4.55 14.33 -0.55
CA GLY A 124 -5.00 14.60 -1.92
C GLY A 124 -6.30 13.91 -2.30
N PHE A 125 -6.99 13.25 -1.36
CA PHE A 125 -8.15 12.41 -1.62
C PHE A 125 -9.47 13.19 -1.51
N GLN A 126 -10.30 13.13 -2.56
CA GLN A 126 -11.56 13.88 -2.68
C GLN A 126 -12.84 13.03 -2.58
N GLU A 127 -12.79 11.84 -1.97
CA GLU A 127 -14.01 11.05 -1.72
C GLU A 127 -14.58 11.38 -0.32
N THR A 128 -15.87 11.08 -0.15
CA THR A 128 -16.58 11.23 1.12
C THR A 128 -16.43 9.97 1.96
N ASP A 129 -16.78 10.06 3.24
CA ASP A 129 -16.85 8.91 4.16
C ASP A 129 -15.51 8.16 4.30
N SER A 130 -14.41 8.91 4.36
CA SER A 130 -13.06 8.37 4.44
C SER A 130 -12.33 8.88 5.68
N ALA A 131 -11.33 8.13 6.14
CA ALA A 131 -10.52 8.52 7.29
C ALA A 131 -9.04 8.22 7.10
N LEU A 132 -8.19 9.19 7.43
CA LEU A 132 -6.75 9.04 7.47
C LEU A 132 -6.34 8.77 8.91
N VAL A 133 -5.69 7.63 9.14
CA VAL A 133 -5.09 7.28 10.43
C VAL A 133 -3.59 7.20 10.26
N ILE A 134 -2.86 8.08 10.95
CA ILE A 134 -1.41 8.07 11.02
C ILE A 134 -1.02 7.60 12.41
N HIS A 135 -0.18 6.57 12.51
CA HIS A 135 0.29 6.07 13.80
C HIS A 135 1.81 5.97 13.82
N THR A 136 2.37 6.34 14.97
CA THR A 136 3.79 6.13 15.29
C THR A 136 3.91 4.95 16.25
N GLY A 137 4.82 4.03 15.94
CA GLY A 137 5.18 2.93 16.84
C GLY A 137 6.58 3.13 17.39
N THR A 138 6.86 2.60 18.58
CA THR A 138 8.17 2.69 19.25
C THR A 138 9.35 2.23 18.40
N ASP A 139 9.14 1.25 17.52
CA ASP A 139 10.20 0.59 16.75
C ASP A 139 10.36 1.14 15.33
N GLN A 140 9.51 2.08 14.92
CA GLN A 140 9.45 2.53 13.52
C GLN A 140 9.87 3.98 13.39
N HIS A 141 10.98 4.19 12.67
CA HIS A 141 11.49 5.53 12.34
C HIS A 141 10.57 6.30 11.39
N GLN A 142 9.69 5.62 10.64
CA GLN A 142 8.76 6.27 9.72
C GLN A 142 7.31 6.09 10.20
N PRO A 143 6.49 7.17 10.15
CA PRO A 143 5.08 7.07 10.49
C PRO A 143 4.35 6.22 9.47
N LYS A 144 3.49 5.32 9.96
CA LYS A 144 2.61 4.51 9.11
C LYS A 144 1.28 5.21 8.96
N SER A 145 0.79 5.28 7.73
CA SER A 145 -0.52 5.85 7.39
C SER A 145 -1.41 4.78 6.79
N VAL A 146 -2.62 4.65 7.34
CA VAL A 146 -3.70 3.80 6.84
C VAL A 146 -4.86 4.70 6.43
N MET A 147 -5.47 4.42 5.28
CA MET A 147 -6.65 5.10 4.79
C MET A 147 -7.82 4.11 4.81
N PHE A 148 -8.93 4.53 5.39
CA PHE A 148 -10.19 3.80 5.43
C PHE A 148 -11.17 4.44 4.44
#